data_AF-A0A1S8JT24-F1
#
_entry.id   AF-A0A1S8JT24-F1
#
_cell.length_a   1.000
_cell.length_b   1.000
_cell.length_c   1.000
_cell.angle_alpha   90.00
_cell.angle_beta   90.00
_cell.angle_gamma   90.00
#
_symmetry.space_group_name_H-M   'P 1'
#
loop_
_entity.id
_entity.type
_entity.pdbx_description
1 polymer ?
#
loop_
_entity_poly.entity_id
_entity_poly.type
_entity_poly.pdbx_seq_one_letter_code
_entity_poly.pdbx_strand_id
1 'polypeptide(L)'
;DMFIDIGASSQEEAKEWGIRPGDMVTPYIEYKRMNGSKYLLAKAWDNRIGTAVSLRVLENLSKEAHPNVLFAGSDVQEEVGLRGARTSTHLVNPDIAFALDTGTAGDTPGMTPKEADSILGKGPQILIFDASMIPHKKLLN
;
A
#
# COMPACT_ATOMS: atom_id res chain seq x y z
N ASP A 1 18.41 -13.90 15.17
CA ASP A 1 19.03 -13.73 13.84
C ASP A 1 18.17 -14.35 12.75
N MET A 2 18.21 -13.77 11.55
CA MET A 2 17.53 -14.28 10.34
C MET A 2 18.58 -14.49 9.25
N PHE A 3 18.37 -15.48 8.37
CA PHE A 3 19.18 -15.73 7.18
C PHE A 3 18.29 -16.16 6.01
N ILE A 4 18.80 -16.03 4.77
CA ILE A 4 18.19 -16.57 3.56
C ILE A 4 19.12 -17.64 3.04
N ASP A 5 18.60 -18.87 2.95
CA ASP A 5 19.31 -19.97 2.31
C ASP A 5 19.00 -19.98 0.81
N ILE A 6 20.05 -19.91 0.01
CA ILE A 6 20.00 -19.94 -1.46
C ILE A 6 20.66 -21.21 -2.00
N GLY A 7 21.13 -22.11 -1.13
CA GLY A 7 21.85 -23.33 -1.50
C GLY A 7 23.33 -23.12 -1.85
N ALA A 8 23.92 -21.96 -1.56
CA ALA A 8 25.33 -21.70 -1.78
C ALA A 8 26.19 -22.36 -0.68
N SER A 9 27.31 -22.96 -1.06
CA SER A 9 28.28 -23.61 -0.17
C SER A 9 29.47 -22.71 0.18
N SER A 10 29.61 -21.54 -0.46
CA SER A 10 30.67 -20.57 -0.18
C SER A 10 30.24 -19.14 -0.49
N GLN A 11 31.00 -18.16 0.04
CA GLN A 11 30.78 -16.75 -0.26
C GLN A 11 31.12 -16.44 -1.73
N GLU A 12 32.13 -17.08 -2.28
CA GLU A 12 32.59 -16.95 -3.66
C GLU A 12 31.49 -17.38 -4.64
N GLU A 13 30.85 -18.53 -4.38
CA GLU A 13 29.75 -19.04 -5.21
C GLU A 13 28.56 -18.08 -5.24
N ALA A 14 28.14 -17.56 -4.08
CA ALA A 14 27.06 -16.58 -4.02
C ALA A 14 27.39 -15.30 -4.81
N LYS A 15 28.65 -14.84 -4.75
CA LYS A 15 29.13 -13.69 -5.54
C LYS A 15 29.16 -14.00 -7.04
N GLU A 16 29.55 -15.21 -7.43
CA GLU A 16 29.54 -15.68 -8.83
C GLU A 16 28.12 -15.72 -9.40
N TRP A 17 27.11 -16.07 -8.59
CA TRP A 17 25.69 -15.98 -8.96
C TRP A 17 25.18 -14.53 -9.07
N GLY A 18 26.03 -13.55 -8.74
CA GLY A 18 25.75 -12.13 -8.89
C GLY A 18 25.20 -11.45 -7.63
N ILE A 19 25.11 -12.15 -6.49
CA ILE A 19 24.53 -11.62 -5.26
C ILE A 19 25.47 -10.62 -4.60
N ARG A 20 24.93 -9.47 -4.19
CA ARG A 20 25.66 -8.34 -3.62
C ARG A 20 24.92 -7.73 -2.43
N PRO A 21 25.65 -7.16 -1.46
CA PRO A 21 25.03 -6.29 -0.46
C PRO A 21 24.28 -5.14 -1.14
N GLY A 22 22.99 -4.98 -0.79
CA GLY A 22 22.10 -3.99 -1.38
C GLY A 22 21.10 -4.54 -2.40
N ASP A 23 21.22 -5.82 -2.80
CA ASP A 23 20.23 -6.45 -3.67
C ASP A 23 18.84 -6.49 -3.03
N MET A 24 17.81 -6.20 -3.83
CA MET A 24 16.43 -6.25 -3.38
C MET A 24 15.99 -7.70 -3.20
N VAL A 25 15.46 -8.01 -2.02
CA VAL A 25 14.78 -9.28 -1.74
C VAL A 25 13.30 -8.99 -1.51
N THR A 26 12.42 -9.77 -2.14
CA THR A 26 10.97 -9.65 -1.94
C THR A 26 10.34 -11.01 -1.70
N PRO A 27 9.25 -11.10 -0.92
CA PRO A 27 8.45 -12.32 -0.85
C PRO A 27 7.98 -12.76 -2.23
N TYR A 28 7.93 -14.07 -2.45
CA TYR A 28 7.31 -14.67 -3.63
C TYR A 28 5.98 -15.32 -3.25
N ILE A 29 4.92 -14.99 -4.00
CA ILE A 29 3.61 -15.64 -3.93
C ILE A 29 2.89 -15.49 -5.26
N GLU A 30 2.14 -16.51 -5.65
CA GLU A 30 1.26 -16.44 -6.81
C GLU A 30 -0.04 -15.72 -6.46
N TYR A 31 -0.50 -14.85 -7.35
CA TYR A 31 -1.84 -14.28 -7.23
C TYR A 31 -2.88 -15.39 -7.32
N LYS A 32 -3.85 -15.36 -6.41
CA LYS A 32 -4.94 -16.33 -6.37
C LYS A 32 -6.27 -15.69 -5.99
N ARG A 33 -7.32 -16.00 -6.75
CA ARG A 33 -8.69 -15.76 -6.30
C ARG A 33 -9.10 -16.89 -5.36
N MET A 34 -9.52 -16.54 -4.15
CA MET A 34 -9.85 -17.53 -3.11
C MET A 34 -11.22 -18.14 -3.41
N ASN A 35 -11.27 -19.45 -3.71
CA ASN A 35 -12.50 -20.24 -3.88
C ASN A 35 -13.56 -19.60 -4.81
N GLY A 36 -13.13 -18.93 -5.88
CA GLY A 36 -14.03 -18.21 -6.81
C GLY A 36 -14.77 -17.01 -6.19
N SER A 37 -14.40 -16.62 -4.97
CA SER A 37 -15.03 -15.52 -4.24
C SER A 37 -14.47 -14.15 -4.66
N LYS A 38 -14.98 -13.09 -4.02
CA LYS A 38 -14.45 -11.73 -4.15
C LYS A 38 -13.09 -11.52 -3.48
N TYR A 39 -12.63 -12.45 -2.64
CA TYR A 39 -11.38 -12.33 -1.89
C TYR A 39 -10.17 -12.73 -2.75
N LEU A 40 -9.13 -11.92 -2.69
CA LEU A 40 -7.93 -12.04 -3.50
C LEU A 40 -6.69 -12.17 -2.62
N LEU A 41 -5.86 -13.18 -2.90
CA LEU A 41 -4.59 -13.42 -2.23
C LEU A 41 -3.44 -13.01 -3.16
N ALA A 42 -2.56 -12.16 -2.67
CA ALA A 42 -1.35 -11.71 -3.36
C ALA A 42 -0.38 -11.07 -2.36
N LYS A 43 0.86 -10.79 -2.79
CA LYS A 43 1.79 -9.92 -2.06
C LYS A 43 1.57 -8.46 -2.42
N ALA A 44 2.02 -7.58 -1.52
CA ALA A 44 2.04 -6.13 -1.73
C ALA A 44 0.65 -5.55 -2.04
N TRP A 45 -0.41 -6.05 -1.39
CA TRP A 45 -1.69 -5.35 -1.39
C TRP A 45 -1.50 -3.93 -0.83
N ASP A 46 -0.76 -3.87 0.28
CA ASP A 46 -0.04 -2.70 0.74
C ASP A 46 1.15 -2.39 -0.19
N ASN A 47 1.15 -1.32 -0.98
CA ASN A 47 0.01 -0.45 -1.30
C ASN A 47 -0.27 -0.41 -2.82
N ARG A 48 -0.23 -1.58 -3.47
CA ARG A 48 -0.64 -1.70 -4.88
C ARG A 48 -2.14 -1.45 -5.04
N ILE A 49 -2.96 -1.66 -4.01
CA ILE A 49 -4.39 -1.33 -4.09
C ILE A 49 -4.62 0.18 -4.16
N GLY A 50 -3.91 1.00 -3.37
CA GLY A 50 -4.02 2.45 -3.44
C GLY A 50 -3.64 2.99 -4.82
N THR A 51 -2.60 2.40 -5.42
CA THR A 51 -2.19 2.69 -6.81
C THR A 51 -3.28 2.30 -7.82
N ALA A 52 -3.90 1.12 -7.67
CA ALA A 52 -4.96 0.68 -8.58
C ALA A 52 -6.23 1.55 -8.46
N VAL A 53 -6.58 1.96 -7.23
CA VAL A 53 -7.70 2.86 -6.97
C VAL A 53 -7.45 4.24 -7.58
N SER A 54 -6.26 4.82 -7.37
CA SER A 54 -5.92 6.13 -7.92
C SER A 54 -5.98 6.16 -9.45
N LEU A 55 -5.46 5.11 -10.11
CA LEU A 55 -5.58 4.94 -11.56
C LEU A 55 -7.04 4.86 -12.01
N ARG A 56 -7.89 4.06 -11.33
CA ARG A 56 -9.30 3.94 -11.68
C ARG A 56 -10.07 5.25 -11.50
N VAL A 57 -9.75 6.02 -10.45
CA VAL A 57 -10.32 7.36 -10.22
C VAL A 57 -9.97 8.29 -11.39
N LEU A 58 -8.71 8.33 -11.82
CA LEU A 58 -8.32 9.13 -12.97
C LEU A 58 -9.04 8.69 -14.25
N GLU A 59 -9.14 7.39 -14.52
CA GLU A 59 -9.84 6.88 -15.70
C GLU A 59 -11.34 7.24 -15.70
N ASN A 60 -11.98 7.18 -14.54
CA ASN A 60 -13.39 7.55 -14.42
C ASN A 60 -13.60 9.05 -14.60
N LEU A 61 -12.78 9.87 -13.93
CA LEU A 61 -12.87 11.32 -14.02
C LEU A 61 -12.42 11.84 -15.39
N SER A 62 -11.60 11.10 -16.14
CA SER A 62 -11.26 11.47 -17.53
C SER A 62 -12.47 11.51 -18.47
N LYS A 63 -13.57 10.84 -18.09
CA LYS A 63 -14.82 10.75 -18.86
C LYS A 63 -15.83 11.82 -18.48
N GLU A 64 -15.59 12.55 -17.40
CA GLU A 64 -16.51 13.52 -16.81
C GLU A 64 -15.81 14.88 -16.64
N ALA A 65 -16.51 15.98 -16.92
CA ALA A 65 -15.93 17.28 -16.63
C ALA A 65 -15.95 17.53 -15.11
N HIS A 66 -14.81 17.97 -14.55
CA HIS A 66 -14.71 18.41 -13.16
C HIS A 66 -14.01 19.77 -13.08
N PRO A 67 -14.33 20.62 -12.07
CA PRO A 67 -13.77 21.96 -11.95
C PRO A 67 -12.35 22.00 -11.35
N ASN A 68 -11.77 20.82 -11.06
CA ASN A 68 -10.51 20.67 -10.32
C ASN A 68 -9.35 20.31 -11.26
N VAL A 69 -8.11 20.46 -10.79
CA VAL A 69 -6.94 19.82 -11.39
C VAL A 69 -6.60 18.60 -10.54
N LEU A 70 -6.44 17.44 -11.17
CA LEU A 70 -6.16 16.19 -10.48
C LEU A 70 -4.72 15.76 -10.68
N PHE A 71 -4.09 15.37 -9.58
CA PHE A 71 -2.81 14.69 -9.56
C PHE A 71 -3.03 13.35 -8.88
N ALA A 72 -2.55 12.28 -9.49
CA ALA A 72 -2.47 10.98 -8.85
C ALA A 72 -1.12 10.34 -9.17
N GLY A 73 -0.56 9.66 -8.19
CA GLY A 73 0.71 8.97 -8.30
C GLY A 73 0.86 7.95 -7.20
N SER A 74 1.96 7.21 -7.26
CA SER A 74 2.36 6.26 -6.22
C SER A 74 3.67 6.76 -5.62
N ASP A 75 3.63 7.16 -4.36
CA ASP A 75 4.82 7.62 -3.67
C ASP A 75 5.78 6.46 -3.40
N VAL A 76 7.08 6.77 -3.48
CA VAL A 76 8.14 5.80 -3.15
C VAL A 76 8.50 5.90 -1.66
N GLN A 77 8.99 4.81 -1.10
CA GLN A 77 9.59 4.79 0.25
C GLN A 77 8.65 5.27 1.37
N GLU A 78 7.37 4.96 1.26
CA GLU A 78 6.38 5.13 2.34
C GLU A 78 6.81 4.29 3.55
N GLU A 79 7.06 3.00 3.32
CA GLU A 79 7.43 1.96 4.29
C GLU A 79 8.70 2.24 5.12
N VAL A 80 9.49 3.25 4.71
CA VAL A 80 10.71 3.69 5.40
C VAL A 80 10.63 5.15 5.87
N GLY A 81 9.40 5.66 6.02
CA GLY A 81 9.09 6.93 6.67
C GLY A 81 8.50 8.00 5.75
N LEU A 82 7.48 7.67 4.96
CA LEU A 82 6.66 8.63 4.18
C LEU A 82 7.49 9.54 3.25
N ARG A 83 8.65 9.07 2.77
CA ARG A 83 9.67 9.94 2.17
C ARG A 83 9.22 10.52 0.83
N GLY A 84 8.64 9.68 -0.02
CA GLY A 84 8.12 10.09 -1.32
C GLY A 84 7.00 11.10 -1.18
N ALA A 85 6.04 10.84 -0.28
CA ALA A 85 4.89 11.71 -0.01
C ALA A 85 5.32 13.13 0.36
N ARG A 86 6.38 13.29 1.17
CA ARG A 86 6.91 14.61 1.52
C ARG A 86 7.44 15.38 0.29
N THR A 87 8.11 14.69 -0.63
CA THR A 87 8.68 15.32 -1.83
C THR A 87 7.64 15.59 -2.91
N SER A 88 6.72 14.66 -3.13
CA SER A 88 5.68 14.78 -4.16
C SER A 88 4.68 15.88 -3.80
N THR A 89 4.24 15.94 -2.54
CA THR A 89 3.34 17.01 -2.08
C THR A 89 3.99 18.38 -2.11
N HIS A 90 5.30 18.49 -1.83
CA HIS A 90 6.03 19.75 -1.96
C HIS A 90 6.09 20.22 -3.42
N LEU A 91 6.30 19.30 -4.37
CA LEU A 91 6.36 19.62 -5.80
C LEU A 91 4.99 19.98 -6.37
N VAL A 92 3.96 19.21 -6.05
CA VAL A 92 2.60 19.39 -6.56
C VAL A 92 1.89 20.56 -5.87
N ASN A 93 2.21 20.80 -4.60
CA ASN A 93 1.58 21.80 -3.73
C ASN A 93 0.03 21.76 -3.79
N PRO A 94 -0.60 20.62 -3.44
CA PRO A 94 -2.04 20.43 -3.62
C PRO A 94 -2.87 21.19 -2.57
N ASP A 95 -4.04 21.69 -2.97
CA ASP A 95 -5.02 22.28 -2.04
C ASP A 95 -5.70 21.22 -1.15
N ILE A 96 -5.93 20.04 -1.72
CA ILE A 96 -6.53 18.86 -1.05
C ILE A 96 -5.75 17.62 -1.49
N ALA A 97 -5.43 16.77 -0.53
CA ALA A 97 -4.80 15.48 -0.77
C ALA A 97 -5.60 14.35 -0.11
N PHE A 98 -5.75 13.24 -0.83
CA PHE A 98 -6.27 11.99 -0.28
C PHE A 98 -5.15 10.95 -0.29
N ALA A 99 -4.72 10.52 0.89
CA ALA A 99 -3.82 9.39 1.04
C ALA A 99 -4.65 8.10 0.95
N LEU A 100 -4.29 7.22 0.02
CA LEU A 100 -4.91 5.91 -0.13
C LEU A 100 -3.95 4.87 0.41
N ASP A 101 -4.39 4.07 1.36
CA ASP A 101 -3.61 2.97 1.93
C ASP A 101 -4.49 1.81 2.38
N THR A 102 -3.87 0.74 2.83
CA THR A 102 -4.54 -0.39 3.48
C THR A 102 -4.55 -0.23 5.00
N GLY A 103 -5.65 -0.68 5.62
CA GLY A 103 -5.73 -0.86 7.07
C GLY A 103 -5.80 -2.34 7.43
N THR A 104 -5.55 -2.62 8.71
CA THR A 104 -5.68 -3.98 9.26
C THR A 104 -7.16 -4.35 9.41
N ALA A 105 -7.55 -5.52 8.88
CA ALA A 105 -8.90 -6.05 9.05
C ALA A 105 -9.04 -6.88 10.34
N GLY A 106 -10.09 -6.57 11.10
CA GLY A 106 -10.59 -7.12 12.37
C GLY A 106 -11.12 -8.55 12.35
N ASP A 107 -11.32 -9.15 11.17
CA ASP A 107 -12.20 -10.30 10.98
C ASP A 107 -11.50 -11.66 10.94
N THR A 108 -10.28 -11.74 11.46
CA THR A 108 -9.54 -13.01 11.59
C THR A 108 -9.72 -13.66 12.96
N PRO A 109 -9.61 -15.00 13.08
CA PRO A 109 -9.72 -15.69 14.36
C PRO A 109 -8.71 -15.18 15.40
N GLY A 110 -9.20 -14.82 16.59
CA GLY A 110 -8.37 -14.38 17.71
C GLY A 110 -8.24 -12.85 17.85
N MET A 111 -8.63 -12.07 16.84
CA MET A 111 -8.65 -10.61 16.94
C MET A 111 -9.88 -10.11 17.68
N THR A 112 -9.69 -9.04 18.45
CA THR A 112 -10.73 -8.34 19.19
C THR A 112 -11.10 -7.03 18.50
N PRO A 113 -12.34 -6.52 18.67
CA PRO A 113 -12.74 -5.22 18.13
C PRO A 113 -11.91 -4.03 18.67
N LYS A 114 -11.18 -4.21 19.77
CA LYS A 114 -10.27 -3.18 20.30
C LYS A 114 -8.94 -3.12 19.53
N GLU A 115 -8.55 -4.20 18.87
CA GLU A 115 -7.32 -4.29 18.07
C GLU A 115 -7.58 -3.84 16.63
N ALA A 116 -8.66 -4.33 16.03
CA ALA A 116 -9.22 -3.81 14.78
C ALA A 116 -10.69 -4.21 14.66
N ASP A 117 -11.56 -3.28 14.29
CA ASP A 117 -13.01 -3.47 14.17
C ASP A 117 -13.50 -3.57 12.71
N SER A 118 -12.61 -3.29 11.76
CA SER A 118 -12.95 -3.23 10.34
C SER A 118 -13.06 -4.62 9.72
N ILE A 119 -14.01 -4.83 8.81
CA ILE A 119 -14.31 -6.16 8.25
C ILE A 119 -14.12 -6.14 6.74
N LEU A 120 -13.41 -7.11 6.18
CA LEU A 120 -13.20 -7.17 4.73
C LEU A 120 -14.53 -7.29 3.98
N GLY A 121 -14.66 -6.47 2.94
CA GLY A 121 -15.86 -6.44 2.11
C GLY A 121 -17.07 -5.72 2.72
N LYS A 122 -16.89 -4.96 3.81
CA LYS A 122 -17.89 -4.02 4.36
C LYS A 122 -17.71 -2.56 3.92
N GLY A 123 -16.78 -2.30 3.01
CA GLY A 123 -16.52 -0.97 2.43
C GLY A 123 -15.10 -0.49 2.70
N PRO A 124 -14.70 0.65 2.11
CA PRO A 124 -13.44 1.30 2.44
C PRO A 124 -13.46 1.87 3.86
N GLN A 125 -12.29 1.96 4.48
CA GLN A 125 -12.13 2.61 5.78
C GLN A 125 -11.95 4.12 5.59
N ILE A 126 -12.60 4.91 6.44
CA ILE A 126 -12.30 6.34 6.59
C ILE A 126 -11.53 6.48 7.90
N LEU A 127 -10.24 6.79 7.79
CA LEU A 127 -9.36 6.91 8.94
C LEU A 127 -9.69 8.18 9.71
N ILE A 128 -9.91 8.06 11.02
CA ILE A 128 -10.22 9.19 11.91
C ILE A 128 -9.01 9.65 12.74
N PHE A 129 -7.94 8.85 12.75
CA PHE A 129 -6.69 9.10 13.45
C PHE A 129 -5.63 8.07 13.04
N ASP A 130 -4.39 8.49 12.91
CA ASP A 130 -3.20 7.63 12.97
C ASP A 130 -2.02 8.38 13.61
N ALA A 131 -0.88 7.71 13.80
CA ALA A 131 0.28 8.29 14.47
C ALA A 131 0.91 9.50 13.73
N SER A 132 0.63 9.66 12.44
CA SER A 132 1.14 10.72 11.58
C SER A 132 0.15 11.87 11.38
N MET A 133 -1.17 11.62 11.51
CA MET A 133 -2.19 12.58 11.12
C MET A 133 -3.48 12.49 11.95
N ILE A 134 -4.02 13.68 12.28
CA ILE A 134 -5.43 13.87 12.62
C ILE A 134 -6.13 14.41 11.35
N PRO A 135 -7.07 13.68 10.73
CA PRO A 135 -7.70 14.09 9.48
C PRO A 135 -8.47 15.41 9.61
N HIS A 136 -8.57 16.13 8.50
CA HIS A 136 -9.33 17.39 8.45
C HIS A 136 -10.84 17.12 8.59
N LYS A 137 -11.43 17.54 9.72
CA LYS A 137 -12.83 17.24 10.09
C LYS A 137 -13.87 17.50 9.00
N LYS A 138 -13.73 18.60 8.23
CA LYS A 138 -14.71 18.94 7.17
C LYS A 138 -14.64 18.04 5.93
N LEU A 139 -13.61 17.19 5.82
CA LEU A 139 -13.48 16.22 4.72
C LEU A 139 -13.97 14.82 5.11
N LEU A 140 -14.40 14.62 6.36
CA LEU A 140 -14.85 13.32 6.86
C LEU A 140 -16.34 13.05 6.61
N ASN A 141 -17.16 14.09 6.38
CA ASN A 141 -18.60 14.02 6.08
C ASN A 141 -19.09 15.32 5.43
#